data_AF-A0AAJ1NAV3-F1
#
_entry.id   AF-A0AAJ1NAV3-F1
#
_cell.length_a   1.000
_cell.length_b   1.000
_cell.length_c   1.000
_cell.angle_alpha   90.00
_cell.angle_beta   90.00
_cell.angle_gamma   90.00
#
_symmetry.space_group_name_H-M   'P 1'
#
loop_
_entity.id
_entity.type
_entity.pdbx_description
1 polymer ?
#
loop_
_entity_poly.entity_id
_entity_poly.type
_entity_poly.pdbx_seq_one_letter_code
_entity_poly.pdbx_strand_id
1 'polypeptide(L)' 'MKNEHFLDASEVAELLSMSKPYAYKLIQSLNKELKAKGYITIRGRISKEFLLKHFYGLEKKK' A
#
# COMPACT_ATOMS: atom_id res chain seq x y z
N MET A 1 19.83 -3.24 1.19
CA MET A 1 19.06 -2.53 0.16
C MET A 1 17.59 -2.69 0.50
N LYS A 2 16.94 -1.67 1.09
CA LYS A 2 15.48 -1.68 1.28
C LYS A 2 14.87 -1.47 -0.11
N ASN A 3 14.02 -2.39 -0.56
CA ASN A 3 13.24 -2.15 -1.77
C ASN A 3 12.24 -1.03 -1.47
N GLU A 4 12.59 0.22 -1.79
CA GLU A 4 11.79 1.44 -1.53
C GLU A 4 10.42 1.45 -2.22
N HIS A 5 10.15 0.47 -3.08
CA HIS A 5 8.93 0.36 -3.86
C HIS A 5 7.77 -0.31 -3.12
N PHE A 6 8.03 -1.14 -2.11
CA PHE A 6 7.00 -1.89 -1.40
C PHE A 6 7.02 -1.61 0.09
N LEU A 7 5.85 -1.34 0.65
CA LEU A 7 5.64 -1.10 2.07
C LEU A 7 5.02 -2.33 2.73
N ASP A 8 5.47 -2.64 3.95
CA ASP A 8 4.80 -3.60 4.83
C ASP A 8 3.80 -2.92 5.79
N ALA A 9 3.02 -3.73 6.52
CA ALA A 9 1.99 -3.23 7.41
C ALA A 9 2.51 -2.31 8.53
N SER A 10 3.77 -2.46 8.97
CA SER A 10 4.37 -1.54 9.95
C SER A 10 4.68 -0.20 9.31
N GLU A 11 5.30 -0.20 8.13
CA GLU A 11 5.60 1.06 7.41
C GLU A 11 4.31 1.81 7.01
N VAL A 12 3.25 1.08 6.61
CA VAL A 12 1.94 1.69 6.33
C VAL A 12 1.27 2.24 7.59
N ALA A 13 1.40 1.54 8.72
CA ALA A 13 0.87 1.99 10.00
C ALA A 13 1.54 3.30 10.46
N GLU A 14 2.86 3.39 10.33
CA GLU A 14 3.61 4.61 10.65
C GLU A 14 3.26 5.75 9.68
N LEU A 15 3.22 5.47 8.38
CA LEU A 15 2.94 6.46 7.33
C LEU A 15 1.56 7.11 7.50
N LEU A 16 0.54 6.31 7.82
CA LEU A 16 -0.85 6.77 7.95
C LEU A 16 -1.25 7.02 9.41
N SER A 17 -0.31 6.93 10.36
CA SER A 17 -0.56 7.06 11.81
C SER A 17 -1.74 6.21 12.29
N MET A 18 -1.78 4.93 11.90
CA MET A 18 -2.82 3.98 12.23
C MET A 18 -2.28 2.74 12.93
N SER A 19 -3.16 1.92 13.51
CA SER A 19 -2.74 0.68 14.16
C SER A 19 -2.26 -0.36 13.14
N LYS A 20 -1.24 -1.18 13.51
CA LYS A 20 -0.74 -2.29 12.67
C LYS A 20 -1.84 -3.25 12.19
N PRO A 21 -2.81 -3.68 13.03
CA PRO A 21 -3.90 -4.54 12.57
C PRO A 21 -4.77 -3.87 11.49
N TYR A 22 -4.99 -2.56 11.62
CA TYR A 22 -5.76 -1.80 10.64
C TYR A 22 -4.99 -1.62 9.34
N ALA A 23 -3.69 -1.33 9.41
CA ALA A 23 -2.81 -1.28 8.23
C ALA A 23 -2.79 -2.62 7.46
N TYR A 24 -2.77 -3.76 8.16
CA TYR A 24 -2.83 -5.07 7.50
C TYR A 24 -4.17 -5.31 6.77
N LYS A 25 -5.30 -4.95 7.39
CA LYS A 25 -6.64 -5.02 6.76
C LYS A 25 -6.74 -4.09 5.54
N LEU A 26 -6.14 -2.91 5.63
CA LEU A 26 -6.06 -1.95 4.53
C LEU A 26 -5.28 -2.52 3.35
N ILE A 27 -4.06 -3.02 3.59
CA ILE A 27 -3.23 -3.66 2.56
C ILE A 27 -3.97 -4.83 1.91
N GLN A 28 -4.68 -5.65 2.70
CA GLN A 28 -5.47 -6.75 2.17
C GLN A 28 -6.58 -6.27 1.23
N SER A 29 -7.29 -5.21 1.58
CA SER A 29 -8.38 -4.64 0.78
C SER A 29 -7.85 -4.03 -0.52
N LEU A 30 -6.74 -3.27 -0.45
CA LEU A 30 -6.10 -2.69 -1.62
C LEU A 30 -5.51 -3.77 -2.55
N ASN A 31 -4.94 -4.83 -2.00
CA ASN A 31 -4.49 -5.97 -2.81
C ASN A 31 -5.66 -6.70 -3.48
N LYS A 32 -6.84 -6.78 -2.87
CA LYS A 32 -8.03 -7.32 -3.56
C LYS A 32 -8.42 -6.46 -4.77
N GLU A 33 -8.37 -5.14 -4.63
CA GLU A 33 -8.65 -4.21 -5.73
C GLU A 33 -7.61 -4.33 -6.85
N LEU A 34 -6.32 -4.37 -6.50
CA LEU A 34 -5.24 -4.57 -7.46
C LEU A 34 -5.39 -5.90 -8.22
N LYS A 35 -5.74 -6.98 -7.52
CA LYS A 35 -6.01 -8.27 -8.13
C LYS A 35 -7.22 -8.23 -9.08
N ALA A 36 -8.27 -7.50 -8.72
CA ALA A 36 -9.45 -7.30 -9.58
C ALA A 36 -9.10 -6.50 -10.85
N LYS A 37 -8.15 -5.56 -10.75
CA LYS A 37 -7.60 -4.81 -11.89
C LYS A 37 -6.60 -5.61 -12.75
N GLY A 38 -6.33 -6.88 -12.41
CA GLY A 38 -5.42 -7.76 -13.14
C GLY A 38 -3.95 -7.66 -12.75
N TYR A 39 -3.62 -6.93 -11.66
CA TYR A 39 -2.25 -6.84 -11.17
C TYR A 39 -1.89 -8.01 -10.26
N ILE A 40 -0.59 -8.34 -10.23
CA ILE A 40 -0.03 -9.30 -9.28
C ILE A 40 0.18 -8.60 -7.93
N THR A 41 -0.32 -9.20 -6.86
CA THR A 41 -0.25 -8.64 -5.50
C THR A 41 0.51 -9.56 -4.56
N ILE A 42 1.25 -8.96 -3.61
CA ILE A 42 2.03 -9.70 -2.61
C ILE A 42 1.30 -9.60 -1.27
N ARG A 43 1.02 -10.75 -0.63
CA ARG A 43 0.35 -10.75 0.68
C ARG A 43 1.19 -9.99 1.72
N GLY A 44 0.54 -9.07 2.44
CA GLY A 44 1.18 -8.28 3.51
C GLY A 44 2.09 -7.16 3.03
N ARG A 45 2.20 -6.94 1.71
CA ARG A 45 2.94 -5.82 1.10
C ARG A 45 2.09 -5.08 0.08
N ILE A 46 2.41 -3.82 -0.14
CA ILE A 46 1.75 -2.98 -1.14
C ILE A 46 2.76 -2.05 -1.82
N SER A 47 2.53 -1.70 -3.08
CA SER A 47 3.34 -0.68 -3.73
C SER A 47 3.14 0.69 -3.06
N LYS A 48 4.24 1.35 -2.69
CA LYS A 48 4.24 2.69 -2.09
C LYS A 48 3.52 3.70 -2.98
N GLU A 49 3.80 3.68 -4.28
CA GLU A 49 3.18 4.59 -5.24
C GLU A 49 1.68 4.37 -5.35
N PHE A 50 1.24 3.11 -5.33
CA PHE A 50 -0.19 2.80 -5.37
C PHE A 50 -0.91 3.29 -4.10
N LEU A 51 -0.33 3.03 -2.92
CA LEU A 51 -0.89 3.47 -1.64
C LEU A 51 -1.01 5.01 -1.58
N LEU A 52 0.06 5.71 -1.92
CA LEU A 52 0.09 7.18 -1.91
C LEU A 52 -0.88 7.79 -2.92
N LYS A 53 -0.99 7.21 -4.12
CA LYS A 53 -1.96 7.63 -5.13
C LYS A 53 -3.39 7.45 -4.65
N HIS A 54 -3.68 6.35 -3.95
CA HIS A 54 -5.02 6.04 -3.44
C HIS A 54 -5.44 6.95 -2.28
N PHE A 55 -4.52 7.32 -1.38
CA PHE A 55 -4.83 8.12 -0.19
C PHE A 55 -4.70 9.62 -0.39
N TYR A 56 -3.65 10.08 -1.08
CA TYR A 56 -3.35 11.51 -1.17
C TYR A 56 -3.66 12.09 -2.55
N GLY A 57 -4.16 11.28 -3.49
CA GLY A 57 -4.38 11.72 -4.87
C GLY A 57 -3.12 12.29 -5.52
N LEU A 58 -1.93 11.94 -5.00
CA LEU A 58 -0.65 12.41 -5.50
C LEU A 58 -0.39 11.74 -6.85
N GLU A 59 -1.01 12.27 -7.89
CA GLU A 59 -0.43 12.21 -9.22
C GLU A 59 0.90 12.95 -9.11
N LYS A 60 2.02 12.24 -9.27
CA LYS A 60 3.29 12.89 -9.59
C LYS A 60 3.01 13.76 -10.82
N LYS A 61 2.78 15.06 -10.62
CA LYS A 61 2.85 16.03 -11.71
C LYS A 61 4.27 15.94 -12.24
N LYS A 62 4.32 15.50 -13.49
CA LYS A 62 5.50 15.23 -14.29
C LYS A 62 6.38 16.46 -14.42
#